data_AF-A0A3P8PK42-F1
#
_entry.id   AF-A0A3P8PK42-F1
#
_cell.length_a   1.000
_cell.length_b   1.000
_cell.length_c   1.000
_cell.angle_alpha   90.00
_cell.angle_beta   90.00
_cell.angle_gamma   90.00
#
_symmetry.space_group_name_H-M   'P 1'
#
loop_
_entity.id
_entity.type
_entity.pdbx_description
1 polymer ?
#
loop_
_entity_poly.entity_id
_entity_poly.type
_entity_poly.pdbx_seq_one_letter_code
_entity_poly.pdbx_strand_id
1 'polypeptide(L)'
;MLGICVCLCAVFAHVLSQEAEEPVSITCTEGYEYDRVREQCKDIDECALYDDACKGGMQCINHFGGYLCLPKSAVIYINQPQPPRGPSQSIRCPPGHAADEQNFCKDIDECVTGSHSCGPEQVCYNTRGSYMCQCAQGYQRNGDLCVDRDECATTHYCMHRCVNTPGSYYCECKTGYKLVSNNHSCVDVNECDAESPCHHHCYNLIGSFLCQCDQGYELAQDTVSCQDIDECGLSSYMCQYQCVNNPGSYSCECPQGYQLQANRLCQDINECETGTHNCQDDEMCWNYYGGFRCYPRNPCEPPYTQTSENRCICRAQTDCQGLPPSIVYKYMSIQAERTVPAEIFQIQATSIYANTHNTFRIKSGNDGGEFFLRRSTNVSAMLVLTKPLTGPREYVVDLEMITHHLTMNYRSSSLLRLTIIVGPYAF
;
A
#
# COMPACT_ATOMS: atom_id res chain seq x y z
N MET A 1 10.52 -60.96 10.08
CA MET A 1 11.54 -61.32 9.07
C MET A 1 11.68 -60.11 8.16
N LEU A 2 12.75 -59.31 8.30
CA LEU A 2 14.00 -59.36 7.51
C LEU A 2 13.73 -59.30 5.99
N GLY A 3 14.25 -58.36 5.20
CA GLY A 3 15.19 -57.27 5.47
C GLY A 3 15.75 -56.68 4.15
N ILE A 4 16.58 -55.63 4.30
CA ILE A 4 17.62 -55.13 3.36
C ILE A 4 17.08 -54.37 2.12
N CYS A 5 17.68 -53.31 1.56
CA CYS A 5 18.63 -52.22 1.87
C CYS A 5 18.78 -51.49 0.52
N VAL A 6 18.98 -50.17 0.46
CA VAL A 6 20.01 -49.45 -0.35
C VAL A 6 19.79 -47.93 -0.25
N CYS A 7 20.91 -47.25 0.01
CA CYS A 7 21.16 -45.82 0.15
C CYS A 7 20.83 -44.94 -1.06
N LEU A 8 20.60 -43.64 -0.80
CA LEU A 8 21.40 -42.48 -1.27
C LEU A 8 20.72 -41.19 -0.78
N CYS A 9 21.13 -40.64 0.37
CA CYS A 9 22.03 -39.49 0.53
C CYS A 9 21.60 -38.18 -0.18
N ALA A 10 21.06 -37.24 0.61
CA ALA A 10 21.41 -35.81 0.60
C ALA A 10 20.67 -35.08 1.73
N VAL A 11 21.36 -34.79 2.84
CA VAL A 11 20.90 -33.83 3.86
C VAL A 11 21.97 -32.75 3.95
N PHE A 12 21.55 -31.52 3.69
CA PHE A 12 22.31 -30.29 3.87
C PHE A 12 22.72 -30.13 5.34
N ALA A 13 24.01 -29.93 5.58
CA ALA A 13 24.55 -29.43 6.84
C ALA A 13 25.50 -28.28 6.56
N HIS A 14 25.46 -27.30 7.48
CA HIS A 14 26.09 -25.99 7.48
C HIS A 14 27.47 -25.87 6.81
N VAL A 15 27.61 -24.86 5.95
CA VAL A 15 28.90 -24.29 5.59
C VAL A 15 29.09 -23.01 6.39
N LEU A 16 29.96 -23.09 7.40
CA LEU A 16 30.65 -21.93 7.97
C LEU A 16 31.63 -21.43 6.90
N SER A 17 31.42 -20.20 6.43
CA SER A 17 32.39 -19.49 5.60
C SER A 17 33.60 -19.13 6.44
N GLN A 18 34.63 -19.97 6.41
CA GLN A 18 36.00 -19.52 6.66
C GLN A 18 36.50 -18.92 5.35
N GLU A 19 36.68 -17.60 5.34
CA GLU A 19 37.50 -16.94 4.33
C GLU A 19 38.91 -17.54 4.42
N ALA A 20 39.29 -18.28 3.38
CA ALA A 20 40.66 -18.70 3.20
C ALA A 20 41.46 -17.45 2.79
N GLU A 21 42.27 -16.93 3.70
CA GLU A 21 43.33 -15.97 3.35
C GLU A 21 44.24 -16.64 2.31
N GLU A 22 44.29 -16.06 1.11
CA GLU A 22 45.25 -16.47 0.09
C GLU A 22 46.68 -16.32 0.65
N PRO A 23 47.55 -17.35 0.56
CA PRO A 23 48.92 -17.19 0.98
C PRO A 23 49.62 -16.23 0.01
N VAL A 24 49.99 -15.05 0.51
CA VAL A 24 50.87 -14.09 -0.18
C VAL A 24 52.14 -14.84 -0.59
N SER A 25 52.29 -15.10 -1.88
CA SER A 25 53.50 -15.72 -2.41
C SER A 25 54.61 -14.69 -2.47
N ILE A 26 55.47 -14.68 -1.45
CA ILE A 26 56.67 -13.85 -1.45
C ILE A 26 57.70 -14.51 -2.37
N THR A 27 57.81 -13.98 -3.59
CA THR A 27 58.81 -14.39 -4.57
C THR A 27 60.07 -13.55 -4.41
N CYS A 28 61.16 -14.18 -3.97
CA CYS A 28 62.49 -13.57 -3.98
C CYS A 28 63.03 -13.52 -5.42
N THR A 29 63.88 -12.52 -5.71
CA THR A 29 64.62 -12.44 -6.97
C THR A 29 65.59 -13.63 -7.13
N GLU A 30 65.91 -14.01 -8.36
CA GLU A 30 66.87 -15.10 -8.63
C GLU A 30 68.19 -14.89 -7.86
N GLY A 31 68.73 -15.96 -7.26
CA GLY A 31 69.90 -15.91 -6.37
C GLY A 31 69.58 -15.75 -4.87
N TYR A 32 68.31 -15.64 -4.49
CA TYR A 32 67.88 -15.49 -3.10
C TYR A 32 66.81 -16.52 -2.71
N GLU A 33 66.89 -17.05 -1.49
CA GLU A 33 65.90 -17.93 -0.88
C GLU A 33 65.13 -17.21 0.23
N TYR A 34 63.85 -17.51 0.40
CA TYR A 34 63.04 -16.88 1.44
C TYR A 34 63.28 -17.55 2.80
N ASP A 35 63.89 -16.81 3.74
CA ASP A 35 64.07 -17.25 5.13
C ASP A 35 62.77 -16.98 5.90
N ARG A 36 61.95 -18.02 6.09
CA ARG A 36 60.66 -17.95 6.80
C ARG A 36 60.77 -17.56 8.28
N VAL A 37 61.96 -17.67 8.88
CA VAL A 37 62.15 -17.33 10.31
C VAL A 37 62.45 -15.84 10.46
N ARG A 38 63.08 -15.23 9.46
CA ARG A 38 63.44 -13.80 9.45
C ARG A 38 62.55 -12.93 8.55
N GLU A 39 61.59 -13.54 7.87
CA GLU A 39 60.66 -12.90 6.93
C GLU A 39 61.35 -12.02 5.88
N GLN A 40 62.51 -12.47 5.39
CA GLN A 40 63.32 -11.72 4.41
C GLN A 40 63.99 -12.66 3.41
N CYS A 41 64.25 -12.15 2.21
CA CYS A 41 65.04 -12.86 1.21
C CYS A 41 66.51 -12.88 1.63
N LYS A 42 67.06 -14.07 1.79
CA LYS A 42 68.46 -14.32 2.13
C LYS A 42 69.20 -14.80 0.90
N ASP A 43 70.41 -14.31 0.74
CA ASP A 43 71.35 -14.72 -0.29
C ASP A 43 71.64 -16.24 -0.24
N ILE A 44 71.59 -16.90 -1.39
CA ILE A 44 71.93 -18.32 -1.54
C ILE A 44 73.45 -18.44 -1.66
N ASP A 45 74.09 -19.24 -0.81
CA ASP A 45 75.54 -19.49 -0.94
C ASP A 45 75.79 -20.60 -1.98
N GLU A 46 75.88 -20.22 -3.26
CA GLU A 46 76.03 -21.21 -4.33
C GLU A 46 77.40 -21.92 -4.30
N CYS A 47 78.42 -21.27 -3.70
CA CYS A 47 79.73 -21.88 -3.52
C CYS A 47 79.72 -23.01 -2.47
N ALA A 48 78.77 -22.99 -1.53
CA ALA A 48 78.56 -24.06 -0.56
C ALA A 48 77.60 -25.15 -1.07
N LEU A 49 76.70 -24.81 -2.00
CA LEU A 49 75.71 -25.73 -2.54
C LEU A 49 76.22 -26.60 -3.69
N TYR A 50 77.15 -26.09 -4.50
CA TYR A 50 77.69 -26.82 -5.66
C TYR A 50 79.21 -27.02 -5.52
N ASP A 51 79.62 -28.28 -5.34
CA ASP A 51 81.04 -28.67 -5.15
C ASP A 51 81.99 -28.21 -6.29
N ASP A 52 81.45 -27.94 -7.48
CA ASP A 52 82.20 -27.44 -8.64
C ASP A 52 81.44 -26.29 -9.34
N ALA A 53 80.95 -25.32 -8.54
CA ALA A 53 80.23 -24.14 -9.02
C ALA A 53 80.97 -23.40 -10.15
N CYS A 54 82.31 -23.41 -10.14
CA CYS A 54 83.17 -22.77 -11.13
C CYS A 54 83.96 -23.80 -11.97
N LYS A 55 83.57 -24.02 -13.22
CA LYS A 55 84.27 -24.95 -14.14
C LYS A 55 85.73 -24.53 -14.39
N GLY A 56 86.63 -25.51 -14.40
CA GLY A 56 88.02 -25.31 -14.85
C GLY A 56 89.04 -24.94 -13.77
N GLY A 57 88.78 -25.28 -12.49
CA GLY A 57 89.74 -25.11 -11.40
C GLY A 57 89.87 -23.68 -10.86
N MET A 58 88.88 -22.83 -11.15
CA MET A 58 88.74 -21.48 -10.62
C MET A 58 88.22 -21.49 -9.17
N GLN A 59 88.46 -20.42 -8.42
CA GLN A 59 87.97 -20.24 -7.05
C GLN A 59 86.60 -19.57 -7.07
N CYS A 60 85.64 -20.14 -6.36
CA CYS A 60 84.30 -19.57 -6.16
C CYS A 60 84.31 -18.62 -4.96
N ILE A 61 83.65 -17.47 -5.10
CA ILE A 61 83.40 -16.50 -4.02
C ILE A 61 81.91 -16.17 -4.01
N ASN A 62 81.24 -16.40 -2.89
CA ASN A 62 79.83 -16.06 -2.75
C ASN A 62 79.63 -14.53 -2.79
N HIS A 63 78.62 -14.05 -3.51
CA HIS A 63 78.30 -12.63 -3.66
C HIS A 63 76.78 -12.42 -3.56
N PHE A 64 76.34 -11.19 -3.31
CA PHE A 64 74.91 -10.93 -3.17
C PHE A 64 74.18 -11.17 -4.51
N GLY A 65 73.29 -12.16 -4.53
CA GLY A 65 72.47 -12.57 -5.67
C GLY A 65 73.15 -13.55 -6.62
N GLY A 66 74.28 -14.16 -6.23
CA GLY A 66 75.00 -15.15 -7.03
C GLY A 66 76.47 -15.33 -6.64
N TYR A 67 77.26 -16.04 -7.45
CA TYR A 67 78.67 -16.31 -7.13
C TYR A 67 79.62 -15.76 -8.21
N LEU A 68 80.85 -15.40 -7.80
CA LEU A 68 81.92 -14.93 -8.68
C LEU A 68 83.01 -16.00 -8.82
N CYS A 69 83.38 -16.33 -10.06
CA CYS A 69 84.48 -17.25 -10.35
C CYS A 69 85.75 -16.47 -10.71
N LEU A 70 86.82 -16.64 -9.91
CA LEU A 70 88.11 -15.99 -10.15
C LEU A 70 89.22 -17.04 -10.38
N PRO A 71 90.23 -16.76 -11.21
CA PRO A 71 91.41 -17.62 -11.30
C PRO A 71 92.11 -17.69 -9.93
N LYS A 72 92.65 -18.86 -9.56
CA LYS A 72 93.39 -19.05 -8.28
C LYS A 72 94.61 -18.13 -8.11
N SER A 73 95.05 -17.45 -9.17
CA SER A 73 96.11 -16.44 -9.20
C SER A 73 95.61 -14.99 -9.03
N ALA A 74 94.30 -14.78 -8.87
CA ALA A 74 93.72 -13.46 -8.66
C ALA A 74 94.03 -12.95 -7.24
N VAL A 75 94.73 -11.82 -7.16
CA VAL A 75 94.98 -11.10 -5.90
C VAL A 75 93.79 -10.18 -5.64
N ILE A 76 93.01 -10.48 -4.59
CA ILE A 76 91.89 -9.65 -4.15
C ILE A 76 92.45 -8.51 -3.30
N TYR A 77 92.40 -7.28 -3.83
CA TYR A 77 92.76 -6.09 -3.06
C TYR A 77 91.62 -5.76 -2.09
N ILE A 78 91.76 -6.19 -0.84
CA ILE A 78 90.93 -5.69 0.26
C ILE A 78 91.46 -4.28 0.56
N ASN A 79 90.73 -3.25 0.16
CA ASN A 79 91.10 -1.86 0.44
C ASN A 79 91.16 -1.66 1.96
N GLN A 80 92.37 -1.67 2.53
CA GLN A 80 92.63 -1.09 3.84
C GLN A 80 92.60 0.44 3.74
N PRO A 81 92.10 1.14 4.77
CA PRO A 81 91.85 2.57 4.73
C PRO A 81 93.17 3.34 4.62
N GLN A 82 93.28 4.20 3.61
CA GLN A 82 94.45 5.07 3.46
C GLN A 82 94.37 6.29 4.39
N PRO A 83 95.47 6.70 5.05
CA PRO A 83 95.55 7.93 5.82
C PRO A 83 95.57 9.18 4.91
N PRO A 84 95.25 10.37 5.45
CA PRO A 84 94.75 11.49 4.65
C PRO A 84 95.89 12.21 3.92
N ARG A 85 95.71 12.42 2.62
CA ARG A 85 96.38 13.50 1.89
C ARG A 85 95.38 14.63 1.70
N GLY A 86 95.50 15.67 2.52
CA GLY A 86 94.93 16.98 2.17
C GLY A 86 95.75 17.67 1.07
N PRO A 87 95.37 18.88 0.62
CA PRO A 87 94.07 19.54 0.76
C PRO A 87 93.35 19.66 -0.60
N SER A 88 92.02 19.57 -0.56
CA SER A 88 91.06 20.20 -1.48
C SER A 88 91.45 20.21 -2.98
N GLN A 89 91.24 19.10 -3.68
CA GLN A 89 90.79 19.19 -5.06
C GLN A 89 89.29 18.89 -5.04
N SER A 90 88.48 19.96 -4.96
CA SER A 90 87.05 19.84 -5.23
C SER A 90 86.91 19.29 -6.64
N ILE A 91 86.48 18.03 -6.77
CA ILE A 91 86.17 17.49 -8.09
C ILE A 91 85.06 18.37 -8.69
N ARG A 92 85.26 18.85 -9.92
CA ARG A 92 84.26 19.67 -10.60
C ARG A 92 83.44 18.74 -11.48
N CYS A 93 82.30 18.31 -10.96
CA CYS A 93 81.38 17.50 -11.72
C CYS A 93 80.71 18.30 -12.84
N PRO A 94 80.31 17.64 -13.96
CA PRO A 94 79.44 18.25 -14.95
C PRO A 94 78.16 18.80 -14.30
N PRO A 95 77.50 19.81 -14.90
CA PRO A 95 76.20 20.28 -14.43
C PRO A 95 75.20 19.12 -14.22
N GLY A 96 74.38 19.20 -13.17
CA GLY A 96 73.43 18.15 -12.79
C GLY A 96 74.04 16.94 -12.06
N HIS A 97 75.34 16.97 -11.71
CA HIS A 97 76.01 15.88 -11.00
C HIS A 97 76.72 16.38 -9.74
N ALA A 98 76.66 15.60 -8.66
CA ALA A 98 77.35 15.86 -7.40
C ALA A 98 78.42 14.78 -7.14
N ALA A 99 79.51 15.19 -6.48
CA ALA A 99 80.56 14.26 -6.08
C ALA A 99 80.09 13.44 -4.88
N ASP A 100 80.20 12.11 -4.95
CA ASP A 100 79.99 11.24 -3.80
C ASP A 100 81.22 11.17 -2.87
N GLU A 101 81.12 10.42 -1.77
CA GLU A 101 82.19 10.25 -0.77
C GLU A 101 83.48 9.63 -1.35
N GLN A 102 83.43 9.02 -2.52
CA GLN A 102 84.58 8.45 -3.22
C GLN A 102 85.05 9.31 -4.41
N ASN A 103 84.57 10.56 -4.52
CA ASN A 103 84.94 11.51 -5.57
C ASN A 103 84.47 11.08 -6.97
N PHE A 104 83.37 10.31 -7.10
CA PHE A 104 82.72 10.03 -8.37
C PHE A 104 81.52 10.97 -8.59
N CYS A 105 81.35 11.43 -9.83
CA CYS A 105 80.21 12.26 -10.19
C CYS A 105 78.97 11.39 -10.37
N LYS A 106 78.10 11.42 -9.36
CA LYS A 106 76.78 10.82 -9.41
C LYS A 106 75.76 11.87 -9.85
N ASP A 107 74.81 11.44 -10.64
CA ASP A 107 73.65 12.24 -11.01
C ASP A 107 72.92 12.77 -9.77
N ILE A 108 72.54 14.06 -9.79
CA ILE A 108 71.71 14.65 -8.74
C ILE A 108 70.28 14.28 -9.07
N ASP A 109 69.62 13.54 -8.19
CA ASP A 109 68.19 13.34 -8.33
C ASP A 109 67.44 14.60 -7.90
N GLU A 110 67.12 15.47 -8.85
CA GLU A 110 66.43 16.73 -8.54
C GLU A 110 65.03 16.53 -7.99
N CYS A 111 64.40 15.37 -8.25
CA CYS A 111 63.07 15.00 -7.75
C CYS A 111 63.11 14.62 -6.27
N VAL A 112 64.17 13.94 -5.81
CA VAL A 112 64.38 13.62 -4.39
C VAL A 112 64.91 14.81 -3.60
N THR A 113 65.81 15.58 -4.21
CA THR A 113 66.44 16.73 -3.55
C THR A 113 65.57 17.99 -3.56
N GLY A 114 64.48 18.00 -4.33
CA GLY A 114 63.56 19.14 -4.46
C GLY A 114 64.15 20.32 -5.24
N SER A 115 65.25 20.13 -5.97
CA SER A 115 65.93 21.17 -6.75
C SER A 115 65.37 21.35 -8.16
N HIS A 116 64.15 20.87 -8.42
CA HIS A 116 63.45 21.04 -9.70
C HIS A 116 62.54 22.27 -9.71
N SER A 117 62.17 22.75 -10.91
CA SER A 117 61.21 23.85 -11.11
C SER A 117 59.87 23.39 -11.70
N CYS A 118 59.52 22.11 -11.54
CA CYS A 118 58.20 21.60 -11.94
C CYS A 118 57.06 22.38 -11.28
N GLY A 119 56.04 22.74 -12.07
CA GLY A 119 54.85 23.47 -11.62
C GLY A 119 53.82 22.60 -10.88
N PRO A 120 52.69 23.18 -10.45
CA PRO A 120 51.60 22.43 -9.83
C PRO A 120 51.00 21.40 -10.81
N GLU A 121 50.52 20.26 -10.28
CA GLU A 121 49.97 19.14 -11.06
C GLU A 121 50.96 18.52 -12.07
N GLN A 122 52.27 18.66 -11.83
CA GLN A 122 53.34 18.02 -12.59
C GLN A 122 54.09 16.98 -11.75
N VAL A 123 54.49 15.89 -12.39
CA VAL A 123 55.34 14.84 -11.83
C VAL A 123 56.77 15.04 -12.36
N CYS A 124 57.72 15.08 -11.43
CA CYS A 124 59.14 15.15 -11.72
C CYS A 124 59.69 13.76 -12.07
N TYR A 125 60.44 13.68 -13.17
CA TYR A 125 61.19 12.48 -13.56
C TYR A 125 62.67 12.84 -13.67
N ASN A 126 63.50 12.18 -12.86
CA ASN A 126 64.95 12.38 -12.90
C ASN A 126 65.53 11.79 -14.19
N THR A 127 66.48 12.50 -14.80
CA THR A 127 67.20 12.05 -15.99
C THR A 127 68.69 12.24 -15.79
N ARG A 128 69.53 11.53 -16.55
CA ARG A 128 70.97 11.66 -16.35
C ARG A 128 71.45 13.08 -16.73
N GLY A 129 71.84 13.86 -15.73
CA GLY A 129 72.35 15.22 -15.82
C GLY A 129 71.30 16.34 -15.82
N SER A 130 70.02 16.03 -15.58
CA SER A 130 68.91 16.99 -15.53
C SER A 130 67.63 16.31 -15.02
N TYR A 131 66.53 17.04 -14.90
CA TYR A 131 65.19 16.46 -14.72
C TYR A 131 64.25 16.83 -15.88
N MET A 132 63.12 16.12 -15.99
CA MET A 132 61.99 16.52 -16.83
C MET A 132 60.69 16.56 -16.02
N CYS A 133 59.80 17.49 -16.35
CA CYS A 133 58.48 17.61 -15.73
C CYS A 133 57.39 17.20 -16.73
N GLN A 134 56.54 16.26 -16.34
CA GLN A 134 55.37 15.86 -17.14
C GLN A 134 54.10 16.15 -16.35
N CYS A 135 52.98 16.38 -17.04
CA CYS A 135 51.71 16.54 -16.35
C CYS A 135 51.35 15.24 -15.62
N ALA A 136 50.76 15.37 -14.42
CA ALA A 136 50.21 14.23 -13.69
C ALA A 136 49.15 13.50 -14.53
N GLN A 137 48.87 12.24 -14.19
CA GLN A 137 47.81 11.50 -14.88
C GLN A 137 46.47 12.24 -14.75
N GLY A 138 45.70 12.29 -15.85
CA GLY A 138 44.45 13.08 -15.93
C GLY A 138 44.65 14.56 -16.30
N TYR A 139 45.89 15.03 -16.47
CA TYR A 139 46.16 16.41 -16.90
C TYR A 139 46.77 16.45 -18.30
N GLN A 140 46.44 17.48 -19.06
CA GLN A 140 46.99 17.74 -20.39
C GLN A 140 47.79 19.03 -20.43
N ARG A 141 48.81 19.07 -21.30
CA ARG A 141 49.66 20.24 -21.47
C ARG A 141 48.93 21.32 -22.25
N ASN A 142 48.82 22.52 -21.68
CA ASN A 142 48.35 23.73 -22.35
C ASN A 142 49.40 24.84 -22.19
N GLY A 143 50.33 24.93 -23.14
CA GLY A 143 51.54 25.74 -23.01
C GLY A 143 52.49 25.19 -21.93
N ASP A 144 52.87 26.04 -20.98
CA ASP A 144 53.75 25.69 -19.86
C ASP A 144 52.99 25.13 -18.63
N LEU A 145 51.66 25.18 -18.66
CA LEU A 145 50.78 24.75 -17.57
C LEU A 145 50.16 23.39 -17.87
N CYS A 146 49.91 22.63 -16.82
CA CYS A 146 49.08 21.43 -16.86
C CYS A 146 47.66 21.82 -16.45
N VAL A 147 46.72 21.58 -17.35
CA VAL A 147 45.30 21.80 -17.10
C VAL A 147 44.60 20.46 -17.05
N ASP A 148 43.61 20.37 -16.18
CA ASP A 148 42.80 19.18 -16.05
C ASP A 148 42.19 18.79 -17.40
N ARG A 149 42.27 17.50 -17.72
CA ARG A 149 41.69 16.98 -18.96
C ARG A 149 40.23 16.69 -18.71
N ASP A 150 39.36 17.52 -19.28
CA ASP A 150 37.92 17.27 -19.17
C ASP A 150 37.51 16.04 -19.99
N GLU A 151 37.45 14.87 -19.34
CA GLU A 151 37.00 13.63 -19.97
C GLU A 151 35.53 13.71 -20.40
N CYS A 152 34.72 14.53 -19.73
CA CYS A 152 33.30 14.69 -20.03
C CYS A 152 33.05 15.57 -21.27
N ALA A 153 33.95 16.52 -21.58
CA ALA A 153 33.90 17.32 -22.79
C ALA A 153 34.42 16.59 -24.04
N THR A 154 35.01 15.40 -23.88
CA THR A 154 35.54 14.57 -24.97
C THR A 154 34.72 13.29 -25.15
N THR A 155 35.37 12.12 -25.24
CA THR A 155 34.69 10.82 -25.31
C THR A 155 34.75 10.17 -23.94
N HIS A 156 33.60 10.06 -23.28
CA HIS A 156 33.45 9.37 -22.01
C HIS A 156 32.67 8.06 -22.17
N TYR A 157 32.87 7.12 -21.24
CA TYR A 157 32.18 5.83 -21.24
C TYR A 157 30.94 5.79 -20.32
N CYS A 158 30.62 6.90 -19.65
CA CYS A 158 29.44 6.99 -18.78
C CYS A 158 28.15 6.78 -19.58
N MET A 159 27.30 5.86 -19.10
CA MET A 159 25.99 5.60 -19.69
C MET A 159 25.00 6.77 -19.49
N HIS A 160 25.07 7.43 -18.32
CA HIS A 160 24.19 8.53 -17.95
C HIS A 160 24.94 9.86 -17.85
N ARG A 161 25.27 10.31 -16.63
CA ARG A 161 25.91 11.61 -16.40
C ARG A 161 27.40 11.39 -16.16
N CYS A 162 28.24 12.21 -16.80
CA CYS A 162 29.67 12.31 -16.54
C CYS A 162 29.92 13.54 -15.67
N VAL A 163 30.73 13.40 -14.61
CA VAL A 163 31.17 14.51 -13.77
C VAL A 163 32.69 14.54 -13.78
N ASN A 164 33.24 15.64 -14.30
CA ASN A 164 34.67 15.85 -14.37
C ASN A 164 35.21 16.33 -13.02
N THR A 165 36.38 15.83 -12.63
CA THR A 165 37.05 16.14 -11.37
C THR A 165 38.54 16.39 -11.61
N PRO A 166 39.25 17.16 -10.76
CA PRO A 166 40.68 17.37 -10.98
C PRO A 166 41.46 16.04 -11.04
N GLY A 167 42.05 15.73 -12.20
CA GLY A 167 42.83 14.52 -12.47
C GLY A 167 42.01 13.27 -12.84
N SER A 168 40.68 13.34 -12.91
CA SER A 168 39.84 12.18 -13.26
C SER A 168 38.39 12.55 -13.59
N TYR A 169 37.54 11.56 -13.81
CA TYR A 169 36.10 11.76 -13.90
C TYR A 169 35.38 10.58 -13.25
N TYR A 170 34.11 10.77 -12.91
CA TYR A 170 33.27 9.68 -12.46
C TYR A 170 31.88 9.76 -13.09
N CYS A 171 31.23 8.60 -13.17
CA CYS A 171 29.90 8.49 -13.74
C CYS A 171 28.84 8.49 -12.65
N GLU A 172 27.75 9.19 -12.89
CA GLU A 172 26.57 9.22 -12.05
C GLU A 172 25.35 8.70 -12.82
N CYS A 173 24.53 7.92 -12.13
CA CYS A 173 23.28 7.43 -12.67
C CYS A 173 22.14 8.42 -12.39
N LYS A 174 21.20 8.51 -13.33
CA LYS A 174 19.92 9.21 -13.11
C LYS A 174 19.15 8.53 -11.97
N THR A 175 18.21 9.25 -11.35
CA THR A 175 17.28 8.69 -10.36
C THR A 175 16.59 7.43 -10.90
N GLY A 176 16.42 6.41 -10.04
CA GLY A 176 15.88 5.10 -10.43
C GLY A 176 16.94 4.12 -10.98
N TYR A 177 18.22 4.49 -10.99
CA TYR A 177 19.31 3.64 -11.47
C TYR A 177 20.47 3.62 -10.50
N LYS A 178 21.19 2.49 -10.46
CA LYS A 178 22.42 2.31 -9.68
C LYS A 178 23.61 2.02 -10.58
N LEU A 179 24.76 2.55 -10.19
CA LEU A 179 26.02 2.31 -10.89
C LEU A 179 26.48 0.87 -10.60
N VAL A 180 26.82 0.12 -11.63
CA VAL A 180 27.36 -1.24 -11.47
C VAL A 180 28.88 -1.21 -11.26
N SER A 181 29.46 -2.37 -10.93
CA SER A 181 30.89 -2.52 -10.57
C SER A 181 31.89 -2.06 -11.62
N ASN A 182 31.47 -1.84 -12.87
CA ASN A 182 32.33 -1.27 -13.92
C ASN A 182 32.45 0.27 -13.85
N ASN A 183 31.80 0.92 -12.88
CA ASN A 183 31.76 2.36 -12.65
C ASN A 183 31.29 3.23 -13.83
N HIS A 184 30.73 2.64 -14.89
CA HIS A 184 30.33 3.35 -16.11
C HIS A 184 28.87 3.10 -16.51
N SER A 185 28.35 1.90 -16.24
CA SER A 185 27.01 1.48 -16.64
C SER A 185 26.01 1.65 -15.49
N CYS A 186 24.79 1.98 -15.85
CA CYS A 186 23.69 2.17 -14.92
C CYS A 186 22.65 1.08 -15.15
N VAL A 187 22.28 0.36 -14.10
CA VAL A 187 21.19 -0.61 -14.15
C VAL A 187 20.00 -0.07 -13.38
N ASP A 188 18.83 -0.40 -13.88
CA ASP A 188 17.56 -0.10 -13.24
C ASP A 188 17.56 -0.61 -11.79
N VAL A 189 17.08 0.22 -10.88
CA VAL A 189 16.82 -0.19 -9.50
C VAL A 189 15.41 -0.73 -9.48
N ASN A 190 15.24 -1.99 -9.15
CA ASN A 190 13.90 -2.51 -8.90
C ASN A 190 13.45 -2.11 -7.50
N GLU A 191 12.60 -1.08 -7.40
CA GLU A 191 12.09 -0.61 -6.11
C GLU A 191 11.14 -1.61 -5.41
N CYS A 192 10.69 -2.67 -6.10
CA CYS A 192 9.76 -3.66 -5.55
C CYS A 192 10.42 -4.88 -4.87
N ASP A 193 11.74 -5.11 -5.04
CA ASP A 193 12.38 -6.40 -4.70
C ASP A 193 12.80 -6.58 -3.22
N ALA A 194 12.80 -5.53 -2.38
CA ALA A 194 13.28 -5.61 -0.99
C ALA A 194 12.30 -5.02 0.04
N GLU A 195 11.95 -3.75 -0.11
CA GLU A 195 10.90 -3.07 0.65
C GLU A 195 10.13 -2.19 -0.33
N SER A 196 9.02 -2.71 -0.83
CA SER A 196 8.16 -1.99 -1.77
C SER A 196 7.75 -0.65 -1.15
N PRO A 197 7.95 0.48 -1.85
CA PRO A 197 7.49 1.79 -1.39
C PRO A 197 5.96 1.90 -1.41
N CYS A 198 5.28 1.04 -2.17
CA CYS A 198 3.82 1.04 -2.33
C CYS A 198 3.12 0.38 -1.14
N HIS A 199 1.98 0.96 -0.72
CA HIS A 199 1.12 0.36 0.31
C HIS A 199 0.53 -1.00 -0.13
N HIS A 200 0.08 -1.10 -1.39
CA HIS A 200 -0.53 -2.32 -1.95
C HIS A 200 0.39 -2.95 -3.01
N HIS A 201 0.07 -2.79 -4.30
CA HIS A 201 0.77 -3.45 -5.39
C HIS A 201 1.86 -2.55 -5.97
N CYS A 202 3.07 -3.10 -6.16
CA CYS A 202 4.21 -2.42 -6.79
C CYS A 202 4.56 -3.06 -8.12
N TYR A 203 4.76 -2.23 -9.14
CA TYR A 203 5.23 -2.64 -10.45
C TYR A 203 6.49 -1.88 -10.82
N ASN A 204 7.58 -2.61 -11.03
CA ASN A 204 8.84 -2.01 -11.45
C ASN A 204 8.76 -1.54 -12.91
N LEU A 205 9.21 -0.33 -13.17
CA LEU A 205 9.33 0.25 -14.50
C LEU A 205 10.78 0.67 -14.74
N ILE A 206 11.14 0.90 -15.99
CA ILE A 206 12.50 1.36 -16.30
C ILE A 206 12.65 2.82 -15.80
N GLY A 207 13.51 3.01 -14.80
CA GLY A 207 13.84 4.28 -14.16
C GLY A 207 12.83 4.78 -13.12
N SER A 208 11.83 3.97 -12.76
CA SER A 208 10.77 4.33 -11.80
C SER A 208 9.95 3.12 -11.39
N PHE A 209 8.93 3.32 -10.58
CA PHE A 209 7.94 2.29 -10.24
C PHE A 209 6.53 2.86 -10.31
N LEU A 210 5.55 1.96 -10.34
CA LEU A 210 4.13 2.29 -10.30
C LEU A 210 3.47 1.57 -9.13
N CYS A 211 2.78 2.33 -8.28
CA CYS A 211 1.91 1.78 -7.26
C CYS A 211 0.47 1.66 -7.77
N GLN A 212 -0.17 0.54 -7.46
CA GLN A 212 -1.58 0.31 -7.75
C GLN A 212 -2.32 -0.10 -6.47
N CYS A 213 -3.47 0.50 -6.26
CA CYS A 213 -4.33 0.20 -5.13
C CYS A 213 -5.33 -0.92 -5.44
N ASP A 214 -5.69 -1.66 -4.40
CA ASP A 214 -6.76 -2.66 -4.43
C ASP A 214 -8.11 -2.02 -4.77
N GLN A 215 -9.08 -2.84 -5.17
CA GLN A 215 -10.44 -2.34 -5.39
C GLN A 215 -11.01 -1.71 -4.11
N GLY A 216 -11.71 -0.59 -4.27
CA GLY A 216 -12.23 0.21 -3.14
C GLY A 216 -11.22 1.22 -2.57
N TYR A 217 -10.02 1.31 -3.13
CA TYR A 217 -9.01 2.29 -2.71
C TYR A 217 -8.57 3.16 -3.90
N GLU A 218 -8.18 4.40 -3.61
CA GLU A 218 -7.58 5.32 -4.56
C GLU A 218 -6.15 5.70 -4.16
N LEU A 219 -5.33 6.02 -5.17
CA LEU A 219 -3.95 6.41 -4.95
C LEU A 219 -3.90 7.84 -4.42
N ALA A 220 -3.24 8.03 -3.28
CA ALA A 220 -3.07 9.33 -2.66
C ALA A 220 -2.15 10.24 -3.47
N GLN A 221 -2.08 11.52 -3.07
CA GLN A 221 -1.24 12.53 -3.74
C GLN A 221 0.27 12.22 -3.68
N ASP A 222 0.70 11.41 -2.71
CA ASP A 222 2.09 10.95 -2.59
C ASP A 222 2.45 9.84 -3.60
N THR A 223 1.48 9.35 -4.37
CA THR A 223 1.61 8.28 -5.38
C THR A 223 2.04 6.91 -4.84
N VAL A 224 2.07 6.73 -3.52
CA VAL A 224 2.54 5.50 -2.87
C VAL A 224 1.53 4.93 -1.88
N SER A 225 0.74 5.80 -1.24
CA SER A 225 -0.27 5.42 -0.27
C SER A 225 -1.61 5.19 -0.95
N CYS A 226 -2.33 4.18 -0.46
CA CYS A 226 -3.70 3.90 -0.88
C CYS A 226 -4.67 4.37 0.20
N GLN A 227 -5.63 5.21 -0.18
CA GLN A 227 -6.69 5.72 0.69
C GLN A 227 -8.00 5.05 0.34
N ASP A 228 -8.77 4.73 1.37
CA ASP A 228 -10.09 4.14 1.21
C ASP A 228 -11.04 5.12 0.50
N ILE A 229 -11.81 4.62 -0.45
CA ILE A 229 -12.80 5.43 -1.16
C ILE A 229 -14.05 5.47 -0.29
N ASP A 230 -14.43 6.66 0.18
CA ASP A 230 -15.68 6.82 0.93
C ASP A 230 -16.90 6.75 0.00
N GLU A 231 -17.43 5.55 -0.22
CA GLU A 231 -18.56 5.36 -1.13
C GLU A 231 -19.85 5.99 -0.59
N CYS A 232 -19.95 6.15 0.74
CA CYS A 232 -21.08 6.83 1.39
C CYS A 232 -21.02 8.35 1.16
N GLY A 233 -19.82 8.93 1.06
CA GLY A 233 -19.61 10.33 0.70
C GLY A 233 -19.84 10.65 -0.77
N LEU A 234 -19.67 9.67 -1.67
CA LEU A 234 -19.81 9.85 -3.11
C LEU A 234 -21.28 9.96 -3.59
N SER A 235 -22.21 9.23 -2.99
CA SER A 235 -23.62 9.27 -3.39
C SER A 235 -24.56 8.90 -2.25
N SER A 236 -25.50 9.80 -1.97
CA SER A 236 -26.56 9.60 -0.97
C SER A 236 -27.58 8.53 -1.35
N TYR A 237 -27.54 7.98 -2.57
CA TYR A 237 -28.51 7.00 -3.08
C TYR A 237 -27.96 5.56 -3.09
N MET A 238 -26.80 5.31 -2.48
CA MET A 238 -26.16 3.98 -2.46
C MET A 238 -26.91 2.96 -1.61
N CYS A 239 -27.53 3.40 -0.52
CA CYS A 239 -28.33 2.61 0.41
C CYS A 239 -29.68 3.28 0.63
N GLN A 240 -30.74 2.51 0.91
CA GLN A 240 -32.08 3.07 1.17
C GLN A 240 -32.18 3.79 2.53
N TYR A 241 -31.41 3.36 3.54
CA TYR A 241 -31.46 3.90 4.90
C TYR A 241 -30.09 4.41 5.36
N GLN A 242 -29.21 3.52 5.83
CA GLN A 242 -27.91 3.91 6.38
C GLN A 242 -26.79 3.24 5.59
N CYS A 243 -25.82 4.04 5.17
CA CYS A 243 -24.57 3.60 4.56
C CYS A 243 -23.45 3.66 5.60
N VAL A 244 -22.63 2.61 5.67
CA VAL A 244 -21.45 2.53 6.54
C VAL A 244 -20.25 2.27 5.67
N ASN A 245 -19.28 3.19 5.71
CA ASN A 245 -18.03 3.06 4.97
C ASN A 245 -17.07 2.11 5.69
N ASN A 246 -16.50 1.16 4.98
CA ASN A 246 -15.56 0.17 5.51
C ASN A 246 -14.26 0.20 4.68
N PRO A 247 -13.11 -0.21 5.23
CA PRO A 247 -11.89 -0.27 4.42
C PRO A 247 -12.03 -1.19 3.19
N GLY A 248 -12.00 -0.60 1.99
CA GLY A 248 -12.11 -1.22 0.68
C GLY A 248 -13.53 -1.48 0.19
N SER A 249 -14.55 -1.07 0.93
CA SER A 249 -15.96 -1.30 0.57
C SER A 249 -16.94 -0.53 1.44
N TYR A 250 -18.24 -0.80 1.28
CA TYR A 250 -19.27 -0.25 2.14
C TYR A 250 -20.34 -1.29 2.42
N SER A 251 -21.09 -1.09 3.50
CA SER A 251 -22.25 -1.88 3.85
C SER A 251 -23.47 -1.01 4.06
N CYS A 252 -24.62 -1.50 3.61
CA CYS A 252 -25.90 -0.88 3.91
C CYS A 252 -26.52 -1.54 5.14
N GLU A 253 -27.12 -0.74 6.00
CA GLU A 253 -27.84 -1.22 7.18
C GLU A 253 -29.30 -0.80 7.09
N CYS A 254 -30.17 -1.70 7.55
CA CYS A 254 -31.60 -1.46 7.66
C CYS A 254 -31.98 -1.18 9.12
N PRO A 255 -33.01 -0.35 9.36
CA PRO A 255 -33.47 -0.11 10.70
C PRO A 255 -34.12 -1.36 11.30
N GLN A 256 -34.33 -1.34 12.62
CA GLN A 256 -35.03 -2.42 13.31
C GLN A 256 -36.42 -2.68 12.68
N GLY A 257 -36.77 -3.96 12.54
CA GLY A 257 -38.01 -4.41 11.87
C GLY A 257 -37.87 -4.57 10.35
N TYR A 258 -36.69 -4.30 9.78
CA TYR A 258 -36.42 -4.45 8.35
C TYR A 258 -35.22 -5.36 8.08
N GLN A 259 -35.27 -6.06 6.96
CA GLN A 259 -34.19 -6.89 6.43
C GLN A 259 -33.61 -6.30 5.16
N LEU A 260 -32.28 -6.32 5.04
CA LEU A 260 -31.57 -5.87 3.85
C LEU A 260 -31.71 -6.88 2.72
N GLN A 261 -32.23 -6.41 1.59
CA GLN A 261 -32.35 -7.18 0.35
C GLN A 261 -31.10 -7.02 -0.53
N ALA A 262 -30.92 -7.93 -1.49
CA ALA A 262 -29.75 -7.92 -2.40
C ALA A 262 -29.61 -6.61 -3.22
N ASN A 263 -30.71 -5.92 -3.45
CA ASN A 263 -30.75 -4.61 -4.13
C ASN A 263 -30.52 -3.42 -3.18
N ARG A 264 -30.05 -3.67 -1.95
CA ARG A 264 -29.78 -2.67 -0.90
C ARG A 264 -31.02 -1.91 -0.43
N LEU A 265 -32.19 -2.49 -0.68
CA LEU A 265 -33.45 -2.01 -0.15
C LEU A 265 -33.77 -2.72 1.17
N CYS A 266 -34.42 -2.00 2.06
CA CYS A 266 -34.93 -2.47 3.32
C CYS A 266 -36.37 -2.94 3.12
N GLN A 267 -36.59 -4.24 3.32
CA GLN A 267 -37.92 -4.82 3.30
C GLN A 267 -38.38 -5.08 4.73
N ASP A 268 -39.62 -4.70 5.02
CA ASP A 268 -40.29 -5.00 6.27
C ASP A 268 -40.27 -6.51 6.58
N ILE A 269 -39.97 -6.85 7.82
CA ILE A 269 -40.02 -8.23 8.32
C ILE A 269 -41.45 -8.47 8.79
N ASN A 270 -42.15 -9.40 8.14
CA ASN A 270 -43.49 -9.75 8.59
C ASN A 270 -43.41 -10.67 9.83
N GLU A 271 -43.50 -10.10 11.03
CA GLU A 271 -43.38 -10.89 12.26
C GLU A 271 -44.55 -11.87 12.45
N CYS A 272 -45.71 -11.56 11.86
CA CYS A 272 -46.89 -12.43 11.87
C CYS A 272 -46.72 -13.68 10.99
N GLU A 273 -46.04 -13.55 9.84
CA GLU A 273 -45.74 -14.69 8.96
C GLU A 273 -44.54 -15.51 9.45
N THR A 274 -43.53 -14.83 10.00
CA THR A 274 -42.32 -15.49 10.52
C THR A 274 -42.55 -16.15 11.88
N GLY A 275 -43.65 -15.83 12.57
CA GLY A 275 -43.97 -16.36 13.90
C GLY A 275 -43.06 -15.81 15.00
N THR A 276 -42.43 -14.66 14.77
CA THR A 276 -41.53 -13.99 15.73
C THR A 276 -42.27 -13.01 16.63
N HIS A 277 -43.57 -12.81 16.42
CA HIS A 277 -44.43 -12.00 17.26
C HIS A 277 -44.65 -12.61 18.65
N ASN A 278 -44.98 -11.77 19.64
CA ASN A 278 -45.26 -12.18 21.02
C ASN A 278 -46.74 -12.02 21.42
N CYS A 279 -47.65 -12.00 20.45
CA CYS A 279 -49.10 -11.95 20.68
C CYS A 279 -49.62 -13.20 21.43
N GLN A 280 -50.59 -12.98 22.31
CA GLN A 280 -51.28 -14.04 23.06
C GLN A 280 -52.28 -14.82 22.19
N ASP A 281 -52.77 -15.96 22.69
CA ASP A 281 -53.72 -16.82 21.95
C ASP A 281 -55.07 -16.13 21.64
N ASP A 282 -55.53 -15.26 22.55
CA ASP A 282 -56.74 -14.45 22.40
C ASP A 282 -56.53 -13.17 21.58
N GLU A 283 -55.31 -12.96 21.08
CA GLU A 283 -54.93 -11.86 20.20
C GLU A 283 -54.73 -12.34 18.75
N MET A 284 -54.87 -11.40 17.83
CA MET A 284 -54.48 -11.54 16.43
C MET A 284 -53.24 -10.68 16.18
N CYS A 285 -52.28 -11.23 15.45
CA CYS A 285 -51.11 -10.48 15.00
C CYS A 285 -51.47 -9.64 13.77
N TRP A 286 -51.04 -8.38 13.78
CA TRP A 286 -51.14 -7.48 12.64
C TRP A 286 -49.78 -6.88 12.33
N ASN A 287 -49.29 -7.15 11.11
CA ASN A 287 -48.03 -6.63 10.62
C ASN A 287 -48.18 -5.21 10.08
N TYR A 288 -47.21 -4.34 10.36
CA TYR A 288 -47.11 -3.00 9.79
C TYR A 288 -45.65 -2.67 9.44
N TYR A 289 -45.46 -1.64 8.62
CA TYR A 289 -44.10 -1.23 8.23
C TYR A 289 -43.25 -0.88 9.46
N GLY A 290 -42.24 -1.69 9.75
CA GLY A 290 -41.33 -1.54 10.89
C GLY A 290 -41.72 -2.30 12.15
N GLY A 291 -42.75 -3.17 12.11
CA GLY A 291 -43.03 -4.08 13.22
C GLY A 291 -44.43 -4.69 13.23
N PHE A 292 -44.84 -5.21 14.38
CA PHE A 292 -46.16 -5.82 14.55
C PHE A 292 -46.93 -5.26 15.76
N ARG A 293 -48.25 -5.42 15.71
CA ARG A 293 -49.18 -5.12 16.79
C ARG A 293 -50.05 -6.34 17.07
N CYS A 294 -50.40 -6.52 18.33
CA CYS A 294 -51.36 -7.53 18.76
C CYS A 294 -52.69 -6.84 19.06
N TYR A 295 -53.76 -7.30 18.41
CA TYR A 295 -55.11 -6.80 18.64
C TYR A 295 -55.99 -7.91 19.22
N PRO A 296 -56.94 -7.60 20.12
CA PRO A 296 -57.86 -8.61 20.64
C PRO A 296 -58.66 -9.27 19.50
N ARG A 297 -58.82 -10.60 19.53
CA ARG A 297 -59.70 -11.31 18.57
C ARG A 297 -61.16 -10.87 18.65
N ASN A 298 -61.58 -10.39 19.83
CA ASN A 298 -62.89 -9.79 20.04
C ASN A 298 -62.74 -8.30 20.43
N PRO A 299 -62.87 -7.36 19.48
CA PRO A 299 -62.80 -5.92 19.74
C PRO A 299 -64.14 -5.31 20.21
N CYS A 300 -65.17 -6.13 20.44
CA CYS A 300 -66.50 -5.64 20.80
C CYS A 300 -66.57 -5.29 22.29
N GLU A 301 -66.83 -4.03 22.59
CA GLU A 301 -67.13 -3.56 23.94
C GLU A 301 -68.64 -3.68 24.24
N PRO A 302 -69.05 -4.01 25.49
CA PRO A 302 -70.46 -3.97 25.88
C PRO A 302 -71.10 -2.61 25.56
N PRO A 303 -72.35 -2.54 25.02
CA PRO A 303 -73.36 -3.60 24.85
C PRO A 303 -73.28 -4.37 23.51
N TYR A 304 -72.20 -4.23 22.75
CA TYR A 304 -72.07 -4.93 21.47
C TYR A 304 -71.73 -6.41 21.65
N THR A 305 -72.26 -7.23 20.74
CA THR A 305 -71.95 -8.65 20.65
C THR A 305 -71.23 -8.96 19.34
N GLN A 306 -70.20 -9.79 19.42
CA GLN A 306 -69.46 -10.22 18.23
C GLN A 306 -70.32 -11.17 17.40
N THR A 307 -70.41 -10.90 16.11
CA THR A 307 -71.22 -11.70 15.17
C THR A 307 -70.40 -12.37 14.08
N SER A 308 -69.28 -11.77 13.70
CA SER A 308 -68.23 -12.35 12.88
C SER A 308 -66.89 -11.78 13.31
N GLU A 309 -65.79 -12.28 12.75
CA GLU A 309 -64.47 -11.67 12.91
C GLU A 309 -64.57 -10.16 12.60
N ASN A 310 -64.19 -9.33 13.57
CA ASN A 310 -64.21 -7.86 13.49
C ASN A 310 -65.58 -7.18 13.27
N ARG A 311 -66.72 -7.86 13.49
CA ARG A 311 -68.06 -7.25 13.39
C ARG A 311 -68.85 -7.36 14.68
N CYS A 312 -69.23 -6.21 15.20
CA CYS A 312 -69.94 -6.03 16.44
C CYS A 312 -71.35 -5.50 16.15
N ILE A 313 -72.39 -6.11 16.74
CA ILE A 313 -73.79 -5.72 16.55
C ILE A 313 -74.45 -5.45 17.90
N CYS A 314 -75.24 -4.39 17.96
CA CYS A 314 -76.06 -4.03 19.11
C CYS A 314 -77.51 -4.46 18.85
N ARG A 315 -78.00 -5.47 19.58
CA ARG A 315 -79.37 -6.03 19.40
C ARG A 315 -80.33 -5.66 20.54
N ALA A 316 -79.84 -5.22 21.69
CA ALA A 316 -80.65 -4.93 22.88
C ALA A 316 -81.26 -3.52 22.79
N GLN A 317 -82.59 -3.42 22.67
CA GLN A 317 -83.25 -2.14 22.32
C GLN A 317 -83.09 -1.01 23.34
N THR A 318 -82.88 -1.30 24.63
CA THR A 318 -82.74 -0.28 25.68
C THR A 318 -81.34 0.32 25.75
N ASP A 319 -80.30 -0.51 25.70
CA ASP A 319 -78.90 -0.07 25.86
C ASP A 319 -78.27 0.40 24.55
N CYS A 320 -78.88 0.07 23.40
CA CYS A 320 -78.42 0.46 22.08
C CYS A 320 -79.01 1.80 21.59
N GLN A 321 -79.80 2.52 22.39
CA GLN A 321 -80.40 3.77 21.95
C GLN A 321 -79.34 4.85 21.66
N GLY A 322 -79.36 5.38 20.43
CA GLY A 322 -78.40 6.40 19.99
C GLY A 322 -77.03 5.86 19.57
N LEU A 323 -76.77 4.56 19.74
CA LEU A 323 -75.56 3.89 19.29
C LEU A 323 -75.71 3.34 17.87
N PRO A 324 -74.62 3.26 17.08
CA PRO A 324 -74.68 2.66 15.75
C PRO A 324 -75.07 1.17 15.84
N PRO A 325 -76.05 0.70 15.03
CA PRO A 325 -76.50 -0.70 15.03
C PRO A 325 -75.40 -1.73 14.83
N SER A 326 -74.38 -1.38 14.04
CA SER A 326 -73.22 -2.25 13.83
C SER A 326 -71.93 -1.44 13.72
N ILE A 327 -70.86 -2.01 14.26
CA ILE A 327 -69.49 -1.51 14.16
C ILE A 327 -68.65 -2.60 13.48
N VAL A 328 -67.91 -2.22 12.44
CA VAL A 328 -66.94 -3.07 11.77
C VAL A 328 -65.55 -2.51 12.05
N TYR A 329 -64.64 -3.35 12.52
CA TYR A 329 -63.25 -2.99 12.74
C TYR A 329 -62.42 -3.38 11.52
N LYS A 330 -61.55 -2.46 11.05
CA LYS A 330 -60.58 -2.72 9.99
C LYS A 330 -59.24 -2.13 10.38
N TYR A 331 -58.19 -2.83 9.98
CA TYR A 331 -56.80 -2.43 10.20
C TYR A 331 -56.13 -2.27 8.84
N MET A 332 -55.24 -1.30 8.73
CA MET A 332 -54.36 -1.13 7.58
C MET A 332 -53.05 -0.51 8.02
N SER A 333 -51.98 -0.76 7.28
CA SER A 333 -50.68 -0.14 7.50
C SER A 333 -50.30 0.75 6.30
N ILE A 334 -49.64 1.87 6.57
CA ILE A 334 -49.05 2.73 5.55
C ILE A 334 -47.65 3.20 5.98
N GLN A 335 -46.82 3.56 5.00
CA GLN A 335 -45.52 4.18 5.23
C GLN A 335 -45.70 5.62 5.75
N ALA A 336 -44.76 6.09 6.59
CA ALA A 336 -44.72 7.48 7.00
C ALA A 336 -44.45 8.42 5.83
N GLU A 337 -44.78 9.70 5.97
CA GLU A 337 -44.39 10.76 5.03
C GLU A 337 -44.73 10.48 3.56
N ARG A 338 -45.73 9.63 3.33
CA ARG A 338 -46.19 9.25 2.00
C ARG A 338 -46.58 10.49 1.21
N THR A 339 -46.28 10.49 -0.08
CA THR A 339 -46.68 11.55 -1.01
C THR A 339 -48.20 11.71 -1.03
N VAL A 340 -48.67 12.94 -0.91
CA VAL A 340 -50.10 13.30 -0.88
C VAL A 340 -50.46 14.24 -2.04
N PRO A 341 -51.71 14.21 -2.54
CA PRO A 341 -52.86 13.43 -2.06
C PRO A 341 -52.77 11.94 -2.44
N ALA A 342 -53.17 11.05 -1.53
CA ALA A 342 -53.14 9.60 -1.75
C ALA A 342 -54.47 8.93 -1.41
N GLU A 343 -54.97 8.07 -2.29
CA GLU A 343 -56.14 7.23 -2.02
C GLU A 343 -55.69 6.02 -1.20
N ILE A 344 -56.20 5.89 0.03
CA ILE A 344 -55.68 4.92 1.01
C ILE A 344 -56.70 3.84 1.39
N PHE A 345 -58.00 4.12 1.31
CA PHE A 345 -59.01 3.14 1.69
C PHE A 345 -60.35 3.39 0.98
N GLN A 346 -60.95 2.35 0.40
CA GLN A 346 -62.27 2.43 -0.22
C GLN A 346 -63.34 1.79 0.66
N ILE A 347 -64.36 2.57 1.02
CA ILE A 347 -65.57 2.06 1.67
C ILE A 347 -66.57 1.67 0.59
N GLN A 348 -67.20 0.50 0.74
CA GLN A 348 -68.24 0.02 -0.16
C GLN A 348 -69.44 -0.52 0.63
N ALA A 349 -70.64 -0.10 0.23
CA ALA A 349 -71.89 -0.64 0.74
C ALA A 349 -72.15 -2.03 0.16
N THR A 350 -72.55 -2.98 1.00
CA THR A 350 -72.86 -4.35 0.59
C THR A 350 -74.23 -4.49 -0.09
N SER A 351 -75.11 -3.51 0.05
CA SER A 351 -76.46 -3.59 -0.52
C SER A 351 -76.74 -2.55 -1.59
N ILE A 352 -77.27 -3.03 -2.71
CA ILE A 352 -77.74 -2.26 -3.87
C ILE A 352 -79.27 -2.41 -3.92
N TYR A 353 -79.98 -1.96 -2.88
CA TYR A 353 -81.45 -1.95 -2.94
C TYR A 353 -81.90 -0.83 -3.88
N ALA A 354 -82.83 -1.13 -4.79
CA ALA A 354 -83.53 -0.10 -5.54
C ALA A 354 -84.17 0.91 -4.56
N ASN A 355 -84.07 2.22 -4.84
CA ASN A 355 -84.56 3.31 -3.99
C ASN A 355 -83.85 3.51 -2.64
N THR A 356 -82.57 3.15 -2.54
CA THR A 356 -81.73 3.53 -1.38
C THR A 356 -80.67 4.57 -1.75
N HIS A 357 -80.43 5.52 -0.84
CA HIS A 357 -79.34 6.50 -0.95
C HIS A 357 -78.36 6.30 0.21
N ASN A 358 -77.08 6.08 -0.09
CA ASN A 358 -76.04 6.00 0.92
C ASN A 358 -75.30 7.33 1.02
N THR A 359 -75.15 7.81 2.24
CA THR A 359 -74.31 8.96 2.58
C THR A 359 -73.13 8.46 3.39
N PHE A 360 -71.93 8.92 3.05
CA PHE A 360 -70.70 8.57 3.75
C PHE A 360 -70.12 9.82 4.40
N ARG A 361 -69.67 9.72 5.64
CA ARG A 361 -69.00 10.82 6.35
C ARG A 361 -67.95 10.30 7.32
N ILE A 362 -66.97 11.15 7.62
CA ILE A 362 -66.05 10.93 8.75
C ILE A 362 -66.77 11.40 10.02
N LYS A 363 -66.95 10.50 10.98
CA LYS A 363 -67.65 10.76 12.26
C LYS A 363 -66.68 11.31 13.32
N SER A 364 -65.48 10.74 13.41
CA SER A 364 -64.42 11.14 14.36
C SER A 364 -63.04 10.67 13.85
N GLY A 365 -61.97 11.20 14.45
CA GLY A 365 -60.59 10.80 14.13
C GLY A 365 -59.93 11.58 13.00
N ASN A 366 -60.41 12.79 12.71
CA ASN A 366 -59.86 13.67 11.65
C ASN A 366 -59.73 15.11 12.13
N ASP A 367 -59.35 15.31 13.39
CA ASP A 367 -59.29 16.64 14.00
C ASP A 367 -58.16 17.50 13.40
N GLY A 368 -57.11 16.89 12.85
CA GLY A 368 -56.02 17.57 12.15
C GLY A 368 -56.27 17.77 10.64
N GLY A 369 -57.39 17.27 10.11
CA GLY A 369 -57.76 17.40 8.70
C GLY A 369 -56.82 16.66 7.74
N GLU A 370 -56.20 15.57 8.20
CA GLU A 370 -55.33 14.68 7.42
C GLU A 370 -56.11 13.81 6.42
N PHE A 371 -57.39 13.60 6.68
CA PHE A 371 -58.26 12.74 5.90
C PHE A 371 -59.39 13.53 5.21
N PHE A 372 -59.67 13.17 3.97
CA PHE A 372 -60.80 13.68 3.21
C PHE A 372 -61.57 12.51 2.61
N LEU A 373 -62.89 12.54 2.73
CA LEU A 373 -63.74 11.50 2.15
C LEU A 373 -64.34 11.97 0.82
N ARG A 374 -63.87 11.39 -0.28
CA ARG A 374 -64.35 11.68 -1.62
C ARG A 374 -65.42 10.67 -2.01
N ARG A 375 -66.63 11.11 -2.32
CA ARG A 375 -67.67 10.23 -2.86
C ARG A 375 -67.25 9.72 -4.24
N SER A 376 -67.28 8.40 -4.42
CA SER A 376 -66.96 7.78 -5.71
C SER A 376 -68.25 7.39 -6.46
N THR A 377 -69.17 6.71 -5.78
CA THR A 377 -70.47 6.31 -6.35
C THR A 377 -71.59 6.43 -5.31
N ASN A 378 -72.81 5.98 -5.62
CA ASN A 378 -73.89 5.84 -4.64
C ASN A 378 -73.67 4.70 -3.64
N VAL A 379 -72.67 3.85 -3.86
CA VAL A 379 -72.37 2.69 -3.02
C VAL A 379 -70.93 2.70 -2.53
N SER A 380 -70.12 3.70 -2.88
CA SER A 380 -68.72 3.76 -2.46
C SER A 380 -68.19 5.17 -2.23
N ALA A 381 -67.24 5.28 -1.31
CA ALA A 381 -66.48 6.48 -1.02
C ALA A 381 -65.00 6.13 -0.81
N MET A 382 -64.11 7.00 -1.26
CA MET A 382 -62.67 6.86 -1.13
C MET A 382 -62.15 7.77 -0.02
N LEU A 383 -61.43 7.20 0.94
CA LEU A 383 -60.66 7.93 1.93
C LEU A 383 -59.34 8.37 1.30
N VAL A 384 -59.14 9.68 1.25
CA VAL A 384 -57.97 10.32 0.66
C VAL A 384 -57.17 10.98 1.77
N LEU A 385 -55.89 10.65 1.82
CA LEU A 385 -54.92 11.32 2.67
C LEU A 385 -54.52 12.65 2.03
N THR A 386 -54.71 13.75 2.76
CA THR A 386 -54.43 15.13 2.30
C THR A 386 -53.14 15.70 2.89
N LYS A 387 -52.66 15.13 4.00
CA LYS A 387 -51.41 15.50 4.68
C LYS A 387 -50.59 14.24 4.96
N PRO A 388 -49.26 14.28 4.83
CA PRO A 388 -48.42 13.15 5.22
C PRO A 388 -48.63 12.83 6.70
N LEU A 389 -48.68 11.53 7.03
CA LEU A 389 -48.73 11.09 8.42
C LEU A 389 -47.32 10.80 8.93
N THR A 390 -47.04 11.22 10.16
CA THR A 390 -45.80 10.88 10.86
C THR A 390 -46.02 9.63 11.69
N GLY A 391 -45.08 8.68 11.63
CA GLY A 391 -45.08 7.51 12.49
C GLY A 391 -43.87 7.47 13.43
N PRO A 392 -43.74 6.42 14.26
CA PRO A 392 -44.68 5.30 14.40
C PRO A 392 -45.90 5.71 15.23
N ARG A 393 -47.11 5.68 14.64
CA ARG A 393 -48.36 6.09 15.33
C ARG A 393 -49.59 5.44 14.72
N GLU A 394 -50.60 5.22 15.54
CA GLU A 394 -51.92 4.75 15.12
C GLU A 394 -52.92 5.91 15.01
N TYR A 395 -53.67 5.91 13.92
CA TYR A 395 -54.77 6.83 13.66
C TYR A 395 -56.07 6.03 13.59
N VAL A 396 -57.02 6.34 14.47
CA VAL A 396 -58.33 5.68 14.48
C VAL A 396 -59.35 6.63 13.88
N VAL A 397 -59.87 6.27 12.70
CA VAL A 397 -60.84 7.05 11.95
C VAL A 397 -62.17 6.30 11.93
N ASP A 398 -63.21 6.94 12.44
CA ASP A 398 -64.56 6.39 12.43
C ASP A 398 -65.30 6.90 11.20
N LEU A 399 -65.63 6.01 10.28
CA LEU A 399 -66.32 6.28 9.04
C LEU A 399 -67.76 5.79 9.16
N GLU A 400 -68.73 6.68 8.96
CA GLU A 400 -70.15 6.35 9.08
C GLU A 400 -70.81 6.29 7.71
N MET A 401 -71.45 5.16 7.43
CA MET A 401 -72.35 4.99 6.29
C MET A 401 -73.79 5.07 6.80
N ILE A 402 -74.57 5.95 6.18
CA ILE A 402 -75.99 6.13 6.48
C ILE A 402 -76.79 5.76 5.25
N THR A 403 -77.58 4.71 5.35
CA THR A 403 -78.49 4.25 4.30
C THR A 403 -79.88 4.78 4.56
N HIS A 404 -80.41 5.53 3.59
CA HIS A 404 -81.77 6.05 3.57
C HIS A 404 -82.60 5.30 2.54
N HIS A 405 -83.69 4.66 2.98
CA HIS A 405 -84.67 4.05 2.08
C HIS A 405 -85.76 5.07 1.72
N LEU A 406 -85.81 5.48 0.45
CA LEU A 406 -86.63 6.62 0.02
C LEU A 406 -88.14 6.37 0.14
N THR A 407 -88.59 5.10 0.04
CA THR A 407 -90.03 4.76 0.09
C THR A 407 -90.54 4.33 1.46
N MET A 408 -89.66 3.82 2.34
CA MET A 408 -90.05 3.28 3.65
C MET A 408 -89.72 4.22 4.80
N ASN A 409 -89.13 5.38 4.49
CA ASN A 409 -88.58 6.34 5.46
C ASN A 409 -87.70 5.68 6.54
N TYR A 410 -87.00 4.61 6.13
CA TYR A 410 -86.14 3.81 7.00
C TYR A 410 -84.72 4.35 6.91
N ARG A 411 -84.10 4.57 8.07
CA ARG A 411 -82.72 5.04 8.20
C ARG A 411 -81.93 4.01 9.01
N SER A 412 -80.83 3.54 8.46
CA SER A 412 -79.88 2.68 9.15
C SER A 412 -78.48 3.29 9.06
N SER A 413 -77.71 3.18 10.13
CA SER A 413 -76.30 3.55 10.14
C SER A 413 -75.41 2.35 10.42
N SER A 414 -74.25 2.34 9.77
CA SER A 414 -73.17 1.39 10.04
C SER A 414 -71.90 2.19 10.26
N LEU A 415 -71.17 1.85 11.33
CA LEU A 415 -69.89 2.45 11.65
C LEU A 415 -68.77 1.52 11.21
N LEU A 416 -67.78 2.06 10.51
CA LEU A 416 -66.51 1.42 10.22
C LEU A 416 -65.44 2.13 11.03
N ARG A 417 -64.85 1.43 12.00
CA ARG A 417 -63.69 1.91 12.75
C ARG A 417 -62.43 1.42 12.03
N LEU A 418 -61.74 2.34 11.37
CA LEU A 418 -60.51 2.07 10.63
C LEU A 418 -59.30 2.50 11.47
N THR A 419 -58.47 1.54 11.86
CA THR A 419 -57.17 1.79 12.49
C THR A 419 -56.09 1.78 11.42
N ILE A 420 -55.45 2.92 11.22
CA ILE A 420 -54.35 3.13 10.27
C ILE A 420 -53.06 3.19 11.07
N ILE A 421 -52.19 2.21 10.86
CA ILE A 421 -50.91 2.08 11.55
C ILE A 421 -49.83 2.65 10.63
N VAL A 422 -49.21 3.75 11.05
CA VAL A 422 -48.17 4.42 10.28
C VAL A 422 -46.83 3.92 10.77
N GLY A 423 -46.03 3.37 9.86
CA GLY A 423 -44.67 2.90 10.16
C GLY A 423 -43.72 4.05 10.55
N PRO A 424 -42.55 3.76 11.12
CA PRO A 424 -41.59 4.79 11.53
C PRO A 424 -40.84 5.43 10.37
N TYR A 425 -40.75 4.75 9.22
CA TYR A 425 -39.96 5.20 8.06
C TYR A 425 -40.84 5.44 6.83
N ALA A 426 -40.33 6.24 5.89
CA ALA A 426 -41.06 6.67 4.71
C ALA A 426 -41.03 5.68 3.53
N PHE A 427 -40.41 4.51 3.72
CA PHE A 427 -39.95 3.66 2.63
C PHE A 427 -40.27 2.19 2.80
#